data_AF-A0A1F9BFC6-F1
#
_entry.id   AF-A0A1F9BFC6-F1
#
_cell.length_a   1.000
_cell.length_b   1.000
_cell.length_c   1.000
_cell.angle_alpha   90.00
_cell.angle_beta   90.00
_cell.angle_gamma   90.00
#
_symmetry.space_group_name_H-M   'P 1'
#
loop_
_entity.id
_entity.type
_entity.pdbx_description
1 polymer ?
#
loop_
_entity_poly.entity_id
_entity_poly.type
_entity_poly.pdbx_seq_one_letter_code
_entity_poly.pdbx_strand_id
1 'polypeptide(L)'
;MLAIKKYFIFIVVATLIIFPISATASDIEELLQPVLLITPREVNLGTIVPGQAGAESFTLKNMGSGVLEWSTSGPQGWMVQEGTKLATAIEKRADYLRIEVRLLSAESQQNENSSGVAFYFVEMMLENETDKLICAKRLPEGTHKEAIKITSTGGHRTIFVTFSIASTQEAALINLNPVRLDMGSVSPGKTVSKKIMLTNKGKELLNWSVAAQKPKRNESPADFKNGRYVSFINDDVRSSGVYAVPPHLKDMMELTGKWVENEGYPSGAEGESLIKFRFQGTGVCLYLVTYSDESNLNIYLDERLIDTRNRITELKEKKGELLVAEGLADGPHLLTISGKDSRLVFEGVKILGKSMTRVPAGRISVVPTSGTTTTQTNYLRVTFNAGQLSPGYYTDDIKFTANGGDGMVEVFVEVISDAVLKDIDIFRYSRGSDYLFTANPQADAEKLRQNSYVKEGIAFRLFAPGTPGTTSFYRWYNPQKQGHFYHHDQTGSSKKLQGYIFEGSLGNIATSKMTNTRELYRWYNPAAGGYFYSTDSRTSNIRKKGYRFDGIAGYVK
;
A
#
# COMPACT_ATOMS: atom_id res chain seq x y z
N MET A 1 1.13 -68.46 62.97
CA MET A 1 1.04 -67.21 62.19
C MET A 1 2.38 -66.49 62.29
N LEU A 2 2.86 -65.81 61.24
CA LEU A 2 4.15 -65.10 61.24
C LEU A 2 4.19 -63.99 62.30
N ALA A 3 5.33 -63.80 62.96
CA ALA A 3 6.20 -62.63 62.73
C ALA A 3 7.51 -62.71 63.54
N ILE A 4 8.62 -62.36 62.89
CA ILE A 4 9.98 -62.36 63.44
C ILE A 4 10.33 -60.96 63.97
N LYS A 5 11.10 -60.86 65.06
CA LYS A 5 11.86 -59.65 65.41
C LYS A 5 13.33 -59.97 65.67
N LYS A 6 14.23 -59.08 65.23
CA LYS A 6 15.66 -59.34 65.02
C LYS A 6 16.55 -59.02 66.24
N TYR A 7 17.64 -59.78 66.27
CA TYR A 7 18.82 -59.80 67.13
C TYR A 7 19.45 -58.46 67.57
N PHE A 8 19.64 -58.37 68.90
CA PHE A 8 20.91 -58.22 69.63
C PHE A 8 22.08 -57.36 69.09
N ILE A 9 22.56 -56.50 70.00
CA ILE A 9 23.85 -55.79 70.01
C ILE A 9 24.76 -56.45 71.08
N PHE A 10 26.07 -56.50 70.86
CA PHE A 10 27.08 -56.69 71.92
C PHE A 10 28.39 -55.92 71.62
N ILE A 11 29.20 -55.63 72.63
CA ILE A 11 30.19 -54.52 72.66
C ILE A 11 31.51 -54.96 73.36
N VAL A 12 32.60 -54.18 73.17
CA VAL A 12 33.91 -54.12 73.91
C VAL A 12 34.85 -55.36 73.83
N VAL A 13 36.19 -55.23 73.94
CA VAL A 13 37.13 -54.08 74.11
C VAL A 13 38.35 -54.25 73.17
N ALA A 14 39.03 -53.17 72.76
CA ALA A 14 40.49 -53.20 72.56
C ALA A 14 41.15 -51.82 72.83
N THR A 15 42.25 -51.86 73.60
CA THR A 15 42.92 -50.76 74.31
C THR A 15 43.73 -49.77 73.46
N LEU A 16 43.93 -48.58 74.05
CA LEU A 16 44.74 -47.45 73.60
C LEU A 16 46.25 -47.72 73.72
N ILE A 17 47.06 -47.20 72.79
CA ILE A 17 48.47 -46.81 73.03
C ILE A 17 48.67 -45.41 72.47
N ILE A 18 49.12 -44.49 73.31
CA ILE A 18 49.47 -43.11 72.94
C ILE A 18 50.99 -43.00 72.88
N PHE A 19 51.53 -42.53 71.75
CA PHE A 19 52.86 -41.94 71.67
C PHE A 19 52.73 -40.42 71.58
N PRO A 20 53.44 -39.64 72.42
CA PRO A 20 53.51 -38.19 72.25
C PRO A 20 54.60 -37.85 71.23
N ILE A 21 54.21 -37.46 70.02
CA ILE A 21 55.10 -36.74 69.11
C ILE A 21 54.74 -35.27 69.19
N SER A 22 55.62 -34.47 69.81
CA SER A 22 55.61 -33.02 69.59
C SER A 22 56.09 -32.74 68.18
N ALA A 23 55.16 -32.62 67.24
CA ALA A 23 55.41 -31.94 65.98
C ALA A 23 55.26 -30.44 66.23
N THR A 24 56.32 -29.68 65.96
CA THR A 24 56.31 -28.22 66.01
C THR A 24 55.32 -27.65 65.00
N ALA A 25 54.72 -26.51 65.32
CA ALA A 25 53.88 -25.76 64.38
C ALA A 25 54.76 -25.11 63.29
N SER A 26 55.14 -25.90 62.27
CA SER A 26 55.91 -25.42 61.11
C SER A 26 55.61 -26.12 59.77
N ASP A 27 55.12 -27.36 59.75
CA ASP A 27 55.13 -28.18 58.51
C ASP A 27 53.85 -29.01 58.24
N ILE A 28 52.68 -28.36 58.18
CA ILE A 28 51.51 -28.88 57.41
C ILE A 28 50.77 -27.71 56.73
N GLU A 29 51.49 -26.95 55.89
CA GLU A 29 50.83 -26.31 54.75
C GLU A 29 50.92 -27.32 53.60
N GLU A 30 49.89 -28.18 53.46
CA GLU A 30 49.79 -29.05 52.29
C GLU A 30 49.84 -28.16 51.04
N LEU A 31 50.89 -28.35 50.23
CA LEU A 31 51.09 -27.67 48.95
C LEU A 31 50.04 -28.14 47.94
N LEU A 32 48.80 -27.71 48.16
CA LEU A 32 47.69 -27.86 47.23
C LEU A 32 48.10 -27.15 45.95
N GLN A 33 48.34 -27.93 44.89
CA GLN A 33 48.60 -27.42 43.55
C GLN A 33 47.52 -26.38 43.18
N PRO A 34 47.83 -25.35 42.38
CA PRO A 34 46.84 -24.38 41.94
C PRO A 34 45.58 -25.08 41.39
N VAL A 35 44.38 -24.59 41.70
CA VAL A 35 43.13 -25.19 41.22
C VAL A 35 42.23 -24.11 40.63
N LEU A 36 41.97 -24.19 39.32
CA LEU A 36 41.11 -23.23 38.63
C LEU A 36 39.62 -23.54 38.83
N LEU A 37 38.93 -22.65 39.53
CA LEU A 37 37.47 -22.55 39.57
C LEU A 37 37.04 -21.35 38.71
N ILE A 38 36.07 -21.58 37.81
CA ILE A 38 35.45 -20.51 37.02
C ILE A 38 33.95 -20.48 37.35
N THR A 39 33.41 -19.29 37.61
CA THR A 39 31.99 -19.06 37.93
C THR A 39 31.46 -17.83 37.18
N PRO A 40 30.33 -17.92 36.46
CA PRO A 40 29.60 -19.15 36.11
C PRO A 40 30.42 -20.05 35.15
N ARG A 41 29.86 -21.18 34.69
CA ARG A 41 30.47 -21.99 33.59
C ARG A 41 29.89 -21.65 32.23
N GLU A 42 28.77 -20.94 32.20
CA GLU A 42 28.04 -20.55 31.01
C GLU A 42 27.38 -19.19 31.27
N VAL A 43 27.44 -18.30 30.28
CA VAL A 43 26.73 -17.00 30.28
C VAL A 43 25.80 -16.93 29.08
N ASN A 44 24.73 -16.14 29.21
CA ASN A 44 23.80 -15.86 28.12
C ASN A 44 23.74 -14.36 27.90
N LEU A 45 24.23 -13.90 26.75
CA LEU A 45 24.29 -12.48 26.38
C LEU A 45 22.96 -11.95 25.80
N GLY A 46 21.94 -12.80 25.70
CA GLY A 46 20.64 -12.46 25.15
C GLY A 46 20.64 -12.40 23.61
N THR A 47 19.80 -11.53 23.07
CA THR A 47 19.69 -11.30 21.62
C THR A 47 20.57 -10.14 21.21
N ILE A 48 21.47 -10.37 20.25
CA ILE A 48 22.35 -9.35 19.68
C ILE A 48 21.79 -8.91 18.33
N VAL A 49 21.62 -7.61 18.14
CA VAL A 49 21.19 -6.97 16.88
C VAL A 49 22.27 -6.00 16.38
N PRO A 50 22.32 -5.67 15.08
CA PRO A 50 23.27 -4.71 14.54
C PRO A 50 23.32 -3.39 15.31
N GLY A 51 24.51 -2.96 15.72
CA GLY A 51 24.73 -1.75 16.52
C GLY A 51 24.55 -1.93 18.03
N GLN A 52 24.19 -3.12 18.52
CA GLN A 52 24.21 -3.47 19.95
C GLN A 52 25.30 -4.51 20.26
N ALA A 53 25.73 -4.53 21.53
CA ALA A 53 26.67 -5.49 22.07
C ALA A 53 26.11 -6.07 23.37
N GLY A 54 26.30 -7.38 23.58
CA GLY A 54 25.99 -8.07 24.83
C GLY A 54 27.29 -8.43 25.53
N ALA A 55 27.38 -8.15 26.84
CA ALA A 55 28.60 -8.41 27.60
C ALA A 55 28.30 -9.04 28.97
N GLU A 56 29.11 -10.03 29.35
CA GLU A 56 29.06 -10.73 30.64
C GLU A 56 30.48 -11.06 31.13
N SER A 57 30.62 -11.41 32.40
CA SER A 57 31.93 -11.65 33.02
C SER A 57 32.02 -12.99 33.75
N PHE A 58 33.16 -13.65 33.56
CA PHE A 58 33.55 -14.86 34.30
C PHE A 58 34.50 -14.48 35.43
N THR A 59 34.25 -14.99 36.64
CA THR A 59 35.21 -14.91 37.76
C THR A 59 36.08 -16.16 37.77
N LEU A 60 37.39 -15.98 37.68
CA LEU A 60 38.40 -17.04 37.78
C LEU A 60 39.02 -16.97 39.19
N LYS A 61 39.06 -18.09 39.91
CA LYS A 61 39.63 -18.17 41.26
C LYS A 61 40.64 -19.31 41.36
N ASN A 62 41.78 -19.03 41.98
CA ASN A 62 42.65 -20.08 42.49
C ASN A 62 42.09 -20.58 43.83
N MET A 63 41.78 -21.87 43.91
CA MET A 63 41.32 -22.55 45.13
C MET A 63 42.42 -23.37 45.81
N GLY A 64 43.62 -23.43 45.23
CA GLY A 64 44.82 -24.05 45.82
C GLY A 64 45.79 -23.01 46.39
N SER A 65 47.02 -23.44 46.65
CA SER A 65 48.14 -22.57 47.03
C SER A 65 49.01 -22.21 45.81
N GLY A 66 49.89 -21.21 45.97
CA GLY A 66 50.77 -20.73 44.90
C GLY A 66 50.09 -19.86 43.83
N VAL A 67 50.83 -19.55 42.77
CA VAL A 67 50.38 -18.70 41.65
C VAL A 67 49.66 -19.54 40.59
N LEU A 68 48.50 -19.08 40.12
CA LEU A 68 47.76 -19.73 39.03
C LEU A 68 47.89 -18.92 37.75
N GLU A 69 48.76 -19.36 36.84
CA GLU A 69 48.81 -18.82 35.49
C GLU A 69 47.68 -19.42 34.66
N TRP A 70 46.88 -18.59 33.98
CA TRP A 70 45.89 -19.06 33.01
C TRP A 70 46.03 -18.31 31.68
N SER A 71 45.46 -18.91 30.63
CA SER A 71 45.46 -18.32 29.30
C SER A 71 44.37 -18.86 28.39
N THR A 72 44.01 -18.09 27.36
CA THR A 72 43.11 -18.49 26.29
C THR A 72 43.50 -17.90 24.94
N SER A 73 43.17 -18.62 23.86
CA SER A 73 43.28 -18.18 22.47
C SER A 73 41.91 -17.81 21.87
N GLY A 74 40.89 -17.61 22.71
CA GLY A 74 39.53 -17.31 22.28
C GLY A 74 38.67 -18.55 21.95
N PRO A 75 37.46 -18.35 21.41
CA PRO A 75 36.53 -19.42 21.04
C PRO A 75 37.01 -20.28 19.86
N GLN A 76 36.66 -21.56 19.87
CA GLN A 76 37.12 -22.52 18.86
C GLN A 76 36.55 -22.21 17.46
N GLY A 77 37.44 -22.10 16.46
CA GLY A 77 37.05 -21.89 15.06
C GLY A 77 36.73 -20.43 14.69
N TRP A 78 37.11 -19.47 15.54
CA TRP A 78 37.08 -18.04 15.21
C TRP A 78 38.46 -17.57 14.74
N MET A 79 38.50 -16.54 13.90
CA MET A 79 39.74 -15.92 13.42
C MET A 79 40.12 -14.76 14.33
N VAL A 80 41.31 -14.80 14.94
CA VAL A 80 41.85 -13.68 15.72
C VAL A 80 42.09 -12.47 14.82
N GLN A 81 41.59 -11.30 15.22
CA GLN A 81 41.73 -10.02 14.53
C GLN A 81 42.73 -9.09 15.23
N GLU A 82 42.73 -9.08 16.57
CA GLU A 82 43.64 -8.28 17.39
C GLU A 82 44.09 -9.09 18.61
N GLY A 83 45.37 -9.00 18.96
CA GLY A 83 46.02 -9.82 19.99
C GLY A 83 46.50 -11.18 19.44
N THR A 84 47.05 -12.02 20.32
CA THR A 84 47.51 -13.38 19.97
C THR A 84 47.05 -14.42 20.98
N LYS A 85 47.06 -14.07 22.28
CA LYS A 85 46.63 -14.90 23.41
C LYS A 85 46.40 -13.99 24.61
N LEU A 86 45.34 -14.19 25.39
CA LEU A 86 45.29 -13.65 26.75
C LEU A 86 46.05 -14.59 27.68
N ALA A 87 46.93 -14.06 28.53
CA ALA A 87 47.64 -14.83 29.55
C ALA A 87 47.97 -13.96 30.76
N THR A 88 47.54 -14.36 31.96
CA THR A 88 47.81 -13.65 33.22
C THR A 88 48.15 -14.63 34.35
N ALA A 89 48.83 -14.11 35.37
CA ALA A 89 49.13 -14.80 36.61
C ALA A 89 48.20 -14.29 37.72
N ILE A 90 47.43 -15.22 38.32
CA ILE A 90 46.55 -14.91 39.45
C ILE A 90 47.38 -14.91 40.74
N GLU A 91 47.85 -13.72 41.13
CA GLU A 91 48.55 -13.46 42.40
C GLU A 91 47.59 -13.14 43.57
N LYS A 92 46.36 -12.69 43.26
CA LYS A 92 45.29 -12.40 44.24
C LYS A 92 44.26 -13.53 44.28
N ARG A 93 43.27 -13.48 45.19
CA ARG A 93 42.24 -14.54 45.34
C ARG A 93 41.29 -14.73 44.14
N ALA A 94 41.28 -13.82 43.16
CA ALA A 94 40.46 -13.90 41.94
C ALA A 94 41.02 -13.02 40.82
N ASP A 95 40.63 -13.34 39.58
CA ASP A 95 40.81 -12.58 38.33
C ASP A 95 39.49 -12.63 37.53
N TYR A 96 39.34 -11.78 36.51
CA TYR A 96 38.11 -11.62 35.73
C TYR A 96 38.36 -11.70 34.22
N LEU A 97 37.47 -12.41 33.53
CA LEU A 97 37.42 -12.46 32.07
C LEU A 97 36.07 -11.93 31.60
N ARG A 98 36.06 -10.70 31.10
CA ARG A 98 34.91 -10.06 30.44
C ARG A 98 34.83 -10.56 29.00
N ILE A 99 33.63 -10.93 28.56
CA ILE A 99 33.32 -11.29 27.18
C ILE A 99 32.29 -10.31 26.67
N GLU A 100 32.55 -9.69 25.51
CA GLU A 100 31.60 -8.85 24.79
C GLU A 100 31.41 -9.41 23.37
N VAL A 101 30.16 -9.53 22.91
CA VAL A 101 29.81 -9.97 21.56
C VAL A 101 29.00 -8.88 20.85
N ARG A 102 29.42 -8.52 19.64
CA ARG A 102 28.78 -7.50 18.80
C ARG A 102 28.70 -7.93 17.33
N LEU A 103 27.75 -7.34 16.60
CA LEU A 103 27.61 -7.52 15.15
C LEU A 103 28.22 -6.32 14.43
N LEU A 104 29.07 -6.59 13.43
CA LEU A 104 29.64 -5.55 12.57
C LEU A 104 28.59 -5.09 11.53
N SER A 105 28.60 -3.81 11.16
CA SER A 105 27.57 -3.19 10.33
C SER A 105 27.53 -3.73 8.90
N ALA A 106 26.33 -3.80 8.33
CA ALA A 106 26.02 -4.54 7.10
C ALA A 106 26.54 -3.91 5.78
N GLU A 107 27.37 -2.87 5.83
CA GLU A 107 27.93 -2.21 4.64
C GLU A 107 28.95 -3.07 3.87
N SER A 108 29.32 -4.24 4.40
CA SER A 108 30.11 -5.23 3.68
C SER A 108 29.53 -6.65 3.78
N GLN A 109 29.16 -7.18 2.60
CA GLN A 109 28.88 -8.60 2.30
C GLN A 109 27.47 -9.16 2.64
N GLN A 110 26.43 -8.58 2.04
CA GLN A 110 25.32 -9.41 1.53
C GLN A 110 25.79 -10.22 0.30
N ASN A 111 26.48 -11.33 0.54
CA ASN A 111 26.54 -12.41 -0.44
C ASN A 111 25.39 -13.38 -0.15
N GLU A 112 24.27 -13.20 -0.85
CA GLU A 112 23.19 -14.19 -0.91
C GLU A 112 23.73 -15.46 -1.56
N ASN A 113 24.09 -16.46 -0.74
CA ASN A 113 24.19 -17.82 -1.25
C ASN A 113 22.78 -18.35 -1.53
N SER A 114 22.67 -19.23 -2.53
CA SER A 114 21.45 -19.81 -3.10
C SER A 114 20.63 -20.73 -2.17
N SER A 115 20.75 -20.55 -0.86
CA SER A 115 20.05 -21.26 0.20
C SER A 115 19.23 -20.35 1.15
N GLY A 116 19.25 -19.03 0.95
CA GLY A 116 18.36 -18.09 1.65
C GLY A 116 18.64 -17.87 3.14
N VAL A 117 19.80 -18.29 3.65
CA VAL A 117 20.20 -18.09 5.06
C VAL A 117 21.07 -16.84 5.19
N ALA A 118 20.61 -15.86 5.97
CA ALA A 118 21.40 -14.67 6.29
C ALA A 118 22.57 -15.01 7.22
N PHE A 119 23.77 -14.51 6.90
CA PHE A 119 24.98 -14.64 7.71
C PHE A 119 25.48 -13.27 8.15
N TYR A 120 25.86 -13.17 9.42
CA TYR A 120 26.38 -11.96 10.05
C TYR A 120 27.86 -12.12 10.38
N PHE A 121 28.64 -11.04 10.27
CA PHE A 121 29.98 -10.97 10.83
C PHE A 121 29.88 -10.62 12.31
N VAL A 122 30.24 -11.60 13.14
CA VAL A 122 30.20 -11.48 14.60
C VAL A 122 31.63 -11.29 15.11
N GLU A 123 31.78 -10.34 16.02
CA GLU A 123 33.02 -10.10 16.74
C GLU A 123 32.81 -10.44 18.22
N MET A 124 33.76 -11.16 18.81
CA MET A 124 33.83 -11.47 20.23
C MET A 124 35.13 -10.88 20.79
N MET A 125 35.00 -9.92 21.70
CA MET A 125 36.10 -9.36 22.46
C MET A 125 36.19 -10.08 23.81
N LEU A 126 37.40 -10.54 24.15
CA LEU A 126 37.77 -11.11 25.43
C LEU A 126 38.72 -10.13 26.11
N GLU A 127 38.47 -9.78 27.36
CA GLU A 127 39.18 -8.71 28.09
C GLU A 127 39.43 -9.12 29.55
N ASN A 128 40.64 -8.86 30.05
CA ASN A 128 41.01 -8.94 31.46
C ASN A 128 41.51 -7.55 31.94
N GLU A 129 42.15 -7.44 33.11
CA GLU A 129 42.63 -6.14 33.62
C GLU A 129 43.74 -5.47 32.77
N THR A 130 44.47 -6.21 31.94
CA THR A 130 45.68 -5.73 31.24
C THR A 130 45.63 -5.84 29.72
N ASP A 131 44.90 -6.82 29.18
CA ASP A 131 44.97 -7.28 27.81
C ASP A 131 43.58 -7.54 27.22
N LYS A 132 43.48 -7.37 25.89
CA LYS A 132 42.30 -7.73 25.10
C LYS A 132 42.68 -8.64 23.94
N LEU A 133 41.73 -9.48 23.54
CA LEU A 133 41.81 -10.39 22.39
C LEU A 133 40.49 -10.27 21.61
N ILE A 134 40.58 -9.94 20.33
CA ILE A 134 39.41 -9.80 19.46
C ILE A 134 39.39 -10.96 18.45
N CYS A 135 38.28 -11.69 18.41
CA CYS A 135 38.05 -12.81 17.51
C CYS A 135 36.82 -12.53 16.64
N ALA A 136 36.83 -12.97 15.38
CA ALA A 136 35.69 -12.82 14.45
C ALA A 136 35.31 -14.13 13.75
N LYS A 137 34.02 -14.30 13.47
CA LYS A 137 33.45 -15.47 12.77
C LYS A 137 32.17 -15.07 12.03
N ARG A 138 31.90 -15.71 10.89
CA ARG A 138 30.60 -15.59 10.21
C ARG A 138 29.63 -16.62 10.80
N LEU A 139 28.48 -16.17 11.27
CA LEU A 139 27.44 -17.01 11.88
C LEU A 139 26.07 -16.73 11.24
N PRO A 140 25.22 -17.75 11.02
CA PRO A 140 23.86 -17.54 10.53
C PRO A 140 22.95 -16.91 11.60
N GLU A 141 21.77 -16.44 11.22
CA GLU A 141 20.72 -16.04 12.19
C GLU A 141 20.32 -17.21 13.11
N GLY A 142 19.92 -16.92 14.36
CA GLY A 142 19.50 -17.92 15.34
C GLY A 142 20.40 -18.00 16.58
N THR A 143 20.22 -19.04 17.39
CA THR A 143 20.92 -19.23 18.67
C THR A 143 22.26 -19.94 18.50
N HIS A 144 23.31 -19.35 19.08
CA HIS A 144 24.68 -19.86 19.07
C HIS A 144 25.15 -20.20 20.47
N LYS A 145 26.02 -21.22 20.55
CA LYS A 145 26.70 -21.63 21.78
C LYS A 145 28.17 -21.88 21.46
N GLU A 146 29.02 -20.96 21.89
CA GLU A 146 30.43 -20.95 21.55
C GLU A 146 31.27 -21.36 22.76
N ALA A 147 32.29 -22.20 22.53
CA ALA A 147 33.12 -22.79 23.56
C ALA A 147 34.49 -22.11 23.60
N ILE A 148 34.89 -21.59 24.76
CA ILE A 148 36.18 -20.97 25.01
C ILE A 148 36.99 -21.88 25.94
N LYS A 149 38.18 -22.30 25.48
CA LYS A 149 39.08 -23.15 26.28
C LYS A 149 40.00 -22.26 27.13
N ILE A 150 39.96 -22.47 28.43
CA ILE A 150 40.88 -21.86 29.41
C ILE A 150 41.90 -22.93 29.82
N THR A 151 43.18 -22.60 29.71
CA THR A 151 44.30 -23.47 30.09
C THR A 151 45.06 -22.81 31.23
N SER A 152 45.24 -23.51 32.34
CA SER A 152 45.99 -23.02 33.49
C SER A 152 46.94 -24.06 34.08
N THR A 153 47.88 -23.62 34.91
CA THR A 153 48.70 -24.52 35.76
C THR A 153 47.84 -25.40 36.66
N GLY A 154 46.65 -24.92 37.06
CA GLY A 154 45.63 -25.67 37.78
C GLY A 154 44.64 -26.45 36.91
N GLY A 155 45.02 -26.79 35.67
CA GLY A 155 44.27 -27.63 34.75
C GLY A 155 43.47 -26.87 33.68
N HIS A 156 42.77 -27.63 32.85
CA HIS A 156 41.94 -27.10 31.75
C HIS A 156 40.46 -26.99 32.15
N ARG A 157 39.81 -25.93 31.67
CA ARG A 157 38.37 -25.71 31.77
C ARG A 157 37.84 -25.21 30.43
N THR A 158 36.58 -25.49 30.16
CA THR A 158 35.84 -24.91 29.03
C THR A 158 34.67 -24.12 29.60
N ILE A 159 34.51 -22.88 29.14
CA ILE A 159 33.35 -22.05 29.43
C ILE A 159 32.52 -21.88 28.15
N PHE A 160 31.24 -21.61 28.31
CA PHE A 160 30.30 -21.42 27.20
C PHE A 160 29.70 -20.02 27.19
N VAL A 161 29.58 -19.46 26.00
CA VAL A 161 28.90 -18.19 25.74
C VAL A 161 27.73 -18.47 24.83
N THR A 162 26.52 -18.15 25.27
CA THR A 162 25.29 -18.29 24.49
C THR A 162 24.74 -16.93 24.11
N PHE A 163 24.24 -16.82 22.89
CA PHE A 163 23.60 -15.61 22.36
C PHE A 163 22.72 -15.96 21.17
N SER A 164 21.70 -15.14 20.89
CA SER A 164 20.90 -15.25 19.67
C SER A 164 21.22 -14.08 18.74
N ILE A 165 21.57 -14.38 17.50
CA ILE A 165 21.64 -13.37 16.44
C ILE A 165 20.23 -13.20 15.89
N ALA A 166 19.73 -11.97 15.88
CA ALA A 166 18.51 -11.60 15.18
C ALA A 166 18.81 -10.49 14.18
N SER A 167 18.10 -10.52 13.05
CA SER A 167 17.86 -9.34 12.24
C SER A 167 17.36 -8.19 13.14
N THR A 168 17.75 -6.95 12.84
CA THR A 168 17.18 -5.76 13.50
C THR A 168 15.66 -5.91 13.54
N GLN A 169 15.05 -5.83 14.72
CA GLN A 169 13.59 -5.78 14.82
C GLN A 169 13.11 -4.71 13.85
N GLU A 170 12.20 -5.10 12.94
CA GLU A 170 11.63 -4.16 11.98
C GLU A 170 10.92 -3.07 12.79
N ALA A 171 11.60 -1.93 12.93
CA ALA A 171 11.06 -0.76 13.59
C ALA A 171 9.70 -0.43 12.98
N ALA A 172 8.81 0.20 13.75
CA ALA A 172 7.52 0.62 13.23
C ALA A 172 7.71 1.34 11.88
N LEU A 173 6.83 1.08 10.90
CA LEU A 173 6.96 1.63 9.56
C LEU A 173 5.58 1.98 9.03
N ILE A 174 5.29 3.28 8.90
CA ILE A 174 4.00 3.73 8.40
C ILE A 174 3.86 3.42 6.90
N ASN A 175 2.74 2.81 6.52
CA ASN A 175 2.36 2.56 5.14
C ASN A 175 0.95 3.09 4.90
N LEU A 176 0.77 3.91 3.86
CA LEU A 176 -0.49 4.56 3.50
C LEU A 176 -0.93 4.07 2.11
N ASN A 177 -2.19 3.70 1.96
CA ASN A 177 -2.77 3.28 0.68
C ASN A 177 -4.21 3.83 0.52
N PRO A 178 -4.51 4.66 -0.50
CA PRO A 178 -3.59 5.16 -1.53
C PRO A 178 -2.74 6.33 -1.02
N VAL A 179 -1.65 6.61 -1.74
CA VAL A 179 -0.79 7.80 -1.54
C VAL A 179 -1.26 9.03 -2.34
N ARG A 180 -2.20 8.85 -3.26
CA ARG A 180 -2.89 9.92 -4.00
C ARG A 180 -4.40 9.68 -3.94
N LEU A 181 -5.16 10.74 -3.67
CA LEU A 181 -6.58 10.65 -3.36
C LEU A 181 -7.39 11.52 -4.31
N ASP A 182 -7.94 10.88 -5.33
CA ASP A 182 -8.89 11.50 -6.26
C ASP A 182 -10.28 11.56 -5.61
N MET A 183 -10.72 12.79 -5.31
CA MET A 183 -12.04 13.09 -4.78
C MET A 183 -13.11 13.20 -5.89
N GLY A 184 -12.68 13.21 -7.16
CA GLY A 184 -13.54 13.40 -8.32
C GLY A 184 -14.09 14.82 -8.47
N SER A 185 -15.18 14.92 -9.24
CA SER A 185 -15.90 16.17 -9.52
C SER A 185 -16.97 16.44 -8.46
N VAL A 186 -16.88 17.58 -7.77
CA VAL A 186 -17.73 17.95 -6.62
C VAL A 186 -18.43 19.27 -6.90
N SER A 187 -19.76 19.31 -6.75
CA SER A 187 -20.52 20.56 -6.87
C SER A 187 -20.28 21.49 -5.67
N PRO A 188 -20.43 22.82 -5.84
CA PRO A 188 -20.44 23.77 -4.73
C PRO A 188 -21.45 23.37 -3.64
N GLY A 189 -21.12 23.65 -2.39
CA GLY A 189 -21.93 23.28 -1.22
C GLY A 189 -21.98 21.78 -0.89
N LYS A 190 -21.31 20.90 -1.66
CA LYS A 190 -21.28 19.46 -1.39
C LYS A 190 -20.03 19.02 -0.64
N THR A 191 -20.14 17.87 0.01
CA THR A 191 -19.04 17.15 0.64
C THR A 191 -18.84 15.81 -0.07
N VAL A 192 -17.59 15.37 -0.15
CA VAL A 192 -17.21 14.02 -0.60
C VAL A 192 -16.27 13.41 0.42
N SER A 193 -16.37 12.11 0.63
CA SER A 193 -15.48 11.37 1.52
C SER A 193 -14.86 10.18 0.80
N LYS A 194 -13.58 9.96 1.03
CA LYS A 194 -12.82 8.78 0.57
C LYS A 194 -12.10 8.14 1.76
N LYS A 195 -11.51 6.96 1.57
CA LYS A 195 -10.79 6.22 2.61
C LYS A 195 -9.28 6.18 2.30
N ILE A 196 -8.47 6.24 3.34
CA ILE A 196 -7.06 5.83 3.33
C ILE A 196 -6.91 4.66 4.30
N MET A 197 -6.21 3.62 3.86
CA MET A 197 -5.74 2.53 4.70
C MET A 197 -4.38 2.88 5.26
N LEU A 198 -4.24 2.87 6.58
CA LEU A 198 -2.97 3.01 7.29
C LEU A 198 -2.62 1.64 7.89
N THR A 199 -1.48 1.11 7.50
CA THR A 199 -0.91 -0.11 8.06
C THR A 199 0.47 0.17 8.64
N ASN A 200 0.83 -0.62 9.64
CA ASN A 200 2.22 -0.75 10.05
C ASN A 200 2.84 -1.90 9.27
N LYS A 201 3.96 -1.64 8.60
CA LYS A 201 4.76 -2.65 7.91
C LYS A 201 5.93 -3.17 8.76
N GLY A 202 6.19 -2.55 9.91
CA GLY A 202 7.13 -3.03 10.91
C GLY A 202 6.49 -3.98 11.93
N LYS A 203 7.30 -4.39 12.92
CA LYS A 203 6.94 -5.32 13.99
C LYS A 203 6.68 -4.62 15.34
N GLU A 204 7.27 -3.45 15.57
CA GLU A 204 6.99 -2.62 16.75
C GLU A 204 5.65 -1.87 16.66
N LEU A 205 5.14 -1.35 17.78
CA LEU A 205 3.91 -0.54 17.82
C LEU A 205 4.09 0.80 17.07
N LEU A 206 3.30 1.00 16.02
CA LEU A 206 3.22 2.27 15.30
C LEU A 206 2.28 3.23 16.03
N ASN A 207 2.81 4.35 16.53
CA ASN A 207 2.08 5.49 17.07
C ASN A 207 2.03 6.57 15.99
N TRP A 208 0.84 6.99 15.55
CA TRP A 208 0.68 7.89 14.41
C TRP A 208 -0.33 9.02 14.68
N SER A 209 -0.14 10.14 13.97
CA SER A 209 -1.02 11.31 14.00
C SER A 209 -1.09 12.01 12.64
N VAL A 210 -2.16 12.77 12.42
CA VAL A 210 -2.39 13.63 11.26
C VAL A 210 -2.92 14.98 11.74
N ALA A 211 -2.27 16.04 11.27
CA ALA A 211 -2.68 17.42 11.55
C ALA A 211 -3.11 18.09 10.25
N ALA A 212 -4.14 18.95 10.32
CA ALA A 212 -4.47 19.83 9.20
C ALA A 212 -3.28 20.75 8.92
N GLN A 213 -2.72 20.69 7.70
CA GLN A 213 -1.64 21.60 7.33
C GLN A 213 -2.12 23.05 7.42
N LYS A 214 -1.32 23.90 8.06
CA LYS A 214 -1.44 25.35 7.94
C LYS A 214 -0.50 25.78 6.81
N PRO A 215 -0.94 26.64 5.87
CA PRO A 215 -0.07 27.10 4.79
C PRO A 215 1.17 27.80 5.36
N LYS A 216 2.36 27.47 4.86
CA LYS A 216 3.58 28.16 5.29
C LYS A 216 3.58 29.57 4.72
N ARG A 217 4.14 30.51 5.49
CA ARG A 217 4.15 31.95 5.17
C ARG A 217 4.87 32.30 3.86
N ASN A 218 5.68 31.37 3.32
CA ASN A 218 6.53 31.55 2.13
C ASN A 218 6.36 30.39 1.10
N GLU A 219 5.28 29.61 1.11
CA GLU A 219 5.06 28.57 0.09
C GLU A 219 4.73 29.21 -1.27
N SER A 220 5.57 28.97 -2.28
CA SER A 220 5.36 29.48 -3.63
C SER A 220 4.28 28.68 -4.35
N PRO A 221 3.30 29.31 -5.01
CA PRO A 221 2.36 28.61 -5.88
C PRO A 221 3.05 27.86 -7.03
N ALA A 222 4.29 28.22 -7.38
CA ALA A 222 5.08 27.54 -8.42
C ALA A 222 5.58 26.15 -7.99
N ASP A 223 5.67 25.87 -6.69
CA ASP A 223 6.09 24.56 -6.16
C ASP A 223 4.95 23.53 -6.18
N PHE A 224 3.69 23.99 -6.32
CA PHE A 224 2.52 23.13 -6.36
C PHE A 224 2.36 22.45 -7.73
N LYS A 225 3.02 21.29 -7.87
CA LYS A 225 2.74 20.16 -8.77
C LYS A 225 1.59 20.39 -9.79
N ASN A 226 1.80 21.21 -10.81
CA ASN A 226 0.79 21.46 -11.86
C ASN A 226 0.30 20.14 -12.49
N GLY A 227 -1.02 20.00 -12.63
CA GLY A 227 -1.67 18.87 -13.31
C GLY A 227 -2.72 18.13 -12.48
N ARG A 228 -3.79 17.71 -13.18
CA ARG A 228 -4.94 16.98 -12.66
C ARG A 228 -4.61 15.49 -12.55
N TYR A 229 -4.56 14.94 -11.33
CA TYR A 229 -4.59 13.49 -11.13
C TYR A 229 -5.98 12.92 -11.44
N VAL A 230 -6.01 11.71 -12.01
CA VAL A 230 -7.20 10.92 -12.30
C VAL A 230 -6.90 9.48 -11.89
N SER A 231 -7.61 8.98 -10.88
CA SER A 231 -7.42 7.62 -10.37
C SER A 231 -8.16 6.60 -11.24
N PHE A 232 -7.55 5.44 -11.52
CA PHE A 232 -8.21 4.31 -12.17
C PHE A 232 -8.91 3.37 -11.17
N ILE A 233 -9.08 3.79 -9.92
CA ILE A 233 -9.76 2.97 -8.92
C ILE A 233 -11.25 2.79 -9.23
N ASN A 234 -11.71 1.55 -9.14
CA ASN A 234 -13.12 1.20 -9.13
C ASN A 234 -13.45 0.39 -7.87
N ASP A 235 -14.00 1.06 -6.86
CA ASP A 235 -14.36 0.43 -5.59
C ASP A 235 -15.51 -0.60 -5.74
N ASP A 236 -16.35 -0.49 -6.78
CA ASP A 236 -17.51 -1.36 -7.01
C ASP A 236 -17.13 -2.77 -7.49
N VAL A 237 -15.90 -2.97 -7.98
CA VAL A 237 -15.39 -4.27 -8.47
C VAL A 237 -14.37 -4.93 -7.55
N ARG A 238 -14.07 -4.34 -6.38
CA ARG A 238 -13.17 -4.93 -5.38
C ARG A 238 -13.62 -6.35 -5.01
N SER A 239 -12.67 -7.27 -4.94
CA SER A 239 -12.86 -8.71 -4.68
C SER A 239 -13.68 -9.49 -5.72
N SER A 240 -14.00 -8.90 -6.89
CA SER A 240 -14.69 -9.61 -7.97
C SER A 240 -13.77 -10.46 -8.86
N GLY A 241 -12.46 -10.21 -8.81
CA GLY A 241 -11.46 -10.83 -9.69
C GLY A 241 -11.45 -10.33 -11.14
N VAL A 242 -12.33 -9.40 -11.53
CA VAL A 242 -12.40 -8.83 -12.88
C VAL A 242 -12.52 -7.31 -12.78
N TYR A 243 -11.60 -6.58 -13.41
CA TYR A 243 -11.68 -5.13 -13.44
C TYR A 243 -12.64 -4.63 -14.54
N ALA A 244 -13.42 -3.60 -14.23
CA ALA A 244 -14.22 -2.86 -15.19
C ALA A 244 -13.99 -1.35 -15.02
N VAL A 245 -13.97 -0.61 -16.13
CA VAL A 245 -13.81 0.86 -16.11
C VAL A 245 -14.96 1.50 -15.31
N PRO A 246 -14.68 2.33 -14.29
CA PRO A 246 -15.71 2.95 -13.46
C PRO A 246 -16.54 3.94 -14.31
N PRO A 247 -17.83 4.17 -13.98
CA PRO A 247 -18.74 4.93 -14.85
C PRO A 247 -18.24 6.32 -15.26
N HIS A 248 -17.51 7.01 -14.38
CA HIS A 248 -17.00 8.37 -14.61
C HIS A 248 -15.79 8.43 -15.57
N LEU A 249 -15.16 7.28 -15.88
CA LEU A 249 -14.04 7.21 -16.83
C LEU A 249 -14.43 6.66 -18.20
N LYS A 250 -15.67 6.21 -18.43
CA LYS A 250 -16.04 5.49 -19.67
C LYS A 250 -15.81 6.26 -20.97
N ASP A 251 -15.92 7.58 -20.95
CA ASP A 251 -15.67 8.43 -22.13
C ASP A 251 -14.16 8.68 -22.35
N MET A 252 -13.35 8.54 -21.28
CA MET A 252 -11.91 8.77 -21.30
C MET A 252 -11.10 7.48 -21.50
N MET A 253 -11.55 6.36 -20.94
CA MET A 253 -10.78 5.13 -20.77
C MET A 253 -11.47 3.94 -21.42
N GLU A 254 -10.80 3.31 -22.37
CA GLU A 254 -11.19 2.03 -22.98
C GLU A 254 -10.20 0.94 -22.59
N LEU A 255 -10.72 -0.26 -22.34
CA LEU A 255 -9.92 -1.46 -22.10
C LEU A 255 -10.15 -2.49 -23.21
N THR A 256 -9.09 -3.19 -23.58
CA THR A 256 -9.15 -4.39 -24.43
C THR A 256 -8.23 -5.46 -23.85
N GLY A 257 -8.56 -6.73 -24.04
CA GLY A 257 -7.88 -7.86 -23.38
C GLY A 257 -8.53 -8.25 -22.05
N LYS A 258 -7.83 -9.09 -21.28
CA LYS A 258 -8.29 -9.58 -19.97
C LYS A 258 -7.73 -8.70 -18.86
N TRP A 259 -8.60 -8.18 -18.00
CA TRP A 259 -8.23 -7.30 -16.89
C TRP A 259 -8.74 -7.87 -15.56
N VAL A 260 -7.81 -8.05 -14.62
CA VAL A 260 -8.07 -8.50 -13.25
C VAL A 260 -8.07 -7.28 -12.34
N GLU A 261 -8.88 -7.29 -11.29
CA GLU A 261 -8.85 -6.22 -10.28
C GLU A 261 -7.79 -6.52 -9.22
N ASN A 262 -7.08 -5.48 -8.77
CA ASN A 262 -6.19 -5.57 -7.61
C ASN A 262 -6.42 -4.34 -6.72
N GLU A 263 -7.04 -4.55 -5.55
CA GLU A 263 -7.45 -3.47 -4.64
C GLU A 263 -8.33 -2.39 -5.32
N GLY A 264 -9.13 -2.80 -6.31
CA GLY A 264 -9.96 -1.92 -7.15
C GLY A 264 -9.23 -1.28 -8.34
N TYR A 265 -7.94 -1.51 -8.53
CA TYR A 265 -7.17 -1.00 -9.68
C TYR A 265 -7.09 -2.03 -10.82
N PRO A 266 -6.93 -1.59 -12.08
CA PRO A 266 -6.72 -2.50 -13.21
C PRO A 266 -5.33 -3.15 -13.16
N SER A 267 -5.30 -4.49 -13.14
CA SER A 267 -4.13 -5.32 -13.38
C SER A 267 -4.24 -6.02 -14.73
N GLY A 268 -3.15 -6.03 -15.49
CA GLY A 268 -3.03 -6.90 -16.65
C GLY A 268 -3.03 -8.39 -16.25
N ALA A 269 -3.39 -9.25 -17.21
CA ALA A 269 -3.45 -10.71 -17.06
C ALA A 269 -2.73 -11.42 -18.22
N GLU A 270 -2.87 -12.74 -18.32
CA GLU A 270 -2.37 -13.53 -19.46
C GLU A 270 -3.02 -13.11 -20.79
N GLY A 271 -2.19 -12.99 -21.82
CA GLY A 271 -2.53 -12.45 -23.13
C GLY A 271 -2.13 -10.98 -23.30
N GLU A 272 -2.59 -10.39 -24.40
CA GLU A 272 -2.42 -8.96 -24.68
C GLU A 272 -3.49 -8.14 -23.95
N SER A 273 -3.04 -7.10 -23.26
CA SER A 273 -3.87 -6.17 -22.48
C SER A 273 -3.58 -4.74 -22.93
N LEU A 274 -4.64 -3.97 -23.23
CA LEU A 274 -4.55 -2.62 -23.77
C LEU A 274 -5.40 -1.64 -22.95
N ILE A 275 -4.81 -0.52 -22.56
CA ILE A 275 -5.51 0.68 -22.08
C ILE A 275 -5.41 1.75 -23.16
N LYS A 276 -6.53 2.39 -23.50
CA LYS A 276 -6.55 3.66 -24.23
C LYS A 276 -7.12 4.72 -23.31
N PHE A 277 -6.38 5.79 -23.06
CA PHE A 277 -6.78 6.90 -22.19
C PHE A 277 -6.69 8.23 -22.96
N ARG A 278 -7.84 8.88 -23.12
CA ARG A 278 -7.99 10.20 -23.76
C ARG A 278 -7.86 11.29 -22.71
N PHE A 279 -7.04 12.29 -22.98
CA PHE A 279 -6.85 13.44 -22.09
C PHE A 279 -6.74 14.75 -22.86
N GLN A 280 -6.82 15.87 -22.14
CA GLN A 280 -6.54 17.20 -22.69
C GLN A 280 -5.59 17.95 -21.75
N GLY A 281 -4.42 18.32 -22.24
CA GLY A 281 -3.38 19.01 -21.46
C GLY A 281 -2.04 19.04 -22.18
N THR A 282 -0.98 19.50 -21.51
CA THR A 282 0.36 19.71 -22.09
C THR A 282 1.34 18.58 -21.79
N GLY A 283 0.85 17.44 -21.30
CA GLY A 283 1.67 16.29 -20.91
C GLY A 283 0.92 15.31 -20.00
N VAL A 284 1.56 14.18 -19.69
CA VAL A 284 0.97 13.14 -18.82
C VAL A 284 2.05 12.34 -18.07
N CYS A 285 1.84 12.13 -16.77
CA CYS A 285 2.51 11.12 -15.96
C CYS A 285 1.60 9.90 -15.79
N LEU A 286 2.18 8.70 -15.79
CA LEU A 286 1.53 7.43 -15.47
C LEU A 286 1.98 6.97 -14.07
N TYR A 287 1.07 6.46 -13.27
CA TYR A 287 1.38 5.89 -11.95
C TYR A 287 1.08 4.38 -11.93
N LEU A 288 2.05 3.59 -11.48
CA LEU A 288 1.93 2.14 -11.31
C LEU A 288 2.11 1.76 -9.84
N VAL A 289 1.22 0.89 -9.33
CA VAL A 289 1.33 0.29 -7.99
C VAL A 289 2.32 -0.88 -8.00
N THR A 290 2.37 -1.64 -9.09
CA THR A 290 3.34 -2.73 -9.31
C THR A 290 4.11 -2.51 -10.60
N TYR A 291 5.41 -2.75 -10.55
CA TYR A 291 6.34 -2.69 -11.66
C TYR A 291 7.38 -3.82 -11.51
N SER A 292 7.81 -4.41 -12.62
CA SER A 292 8.75 -5.53 -12.65
C SER A 292 9.93 -5.24 -13.57
N ASP A 293 11.08 -5.85 -13.29
CA ASP A 293 12.30 -5.59 -14.06
C ASP A 293 12.25 -6.18 -15.50
N GLU A 294 11.29 -7.09 -15.75
CA GLU A 294 10.98 -7.67 -17.06
C GLU A 294 9.69 -7.06 -17.68
N SER A 295 9.31 -5.84 -17.31
CA SER A 295 8.03 -5.24 -17.74
C SER A 295 7.98 -4.96 -19.26
N ASN A 296 7.39 -5.89 -20.02
CA ASN A 296 7.03 -5.73 -21.44
C ASN A 296 5.87 -4.73 -21.62
N LEU A 297 6.15 -3.45 -21.36
CA LEU A 297 5.21 -2.33 -21.42
C LEU A 297 5.56 -1.40 -22.59
N ASN A 298 4.73 -1.42 -23.64
CA ASN A 298 4.81 -0.41 -24.70
C ASN A 298 3.84 0.73 -24.39
N ILE A 299 4.33 1.97 -24.44
CA ILE A 299 3.51 3.17 -24.29
C ILE A 299 3.56 3.92 -25.61
N TYR A 300 2.40 4.32 -26.11
CA TYR A 300 2.25 5.17 -27.28
C TYR A 300 1.52 6.45 -26.89
N LEU A 301 1.96 7.58 -27.41
CA LEU A 301 1.27 8.86 -27.32
C LEU A 301 0.97 9.34 -28.73
N ASP A 302 -0.31 9.53 -29.06
CA ASP A 302 -0.77 9.91 -30.41
C ASP A 302 -0.13 9.02 -31.49
N GLU A 303 -0.25 7.71 -31.29
CA GLU A 303 0.30 6.62 -32.13
C GLU A 303 1.84 6.50 -32.17
N ARG A 304 2.58 7.41 -31.51
CA ARG A 304 4.05 7.38 -31.45
C ARG A 304 4.54 6.60 -30.24
N LEU A 305 5.38 5.59 -30.47
CA LEU A 305 6.02 4.81 -29.40
C LEU A 305 6.93 5.71 -28.54
N ILE A 306 6.75 5.64 -27.23
CA ILE A 306 7.61 6.26 -26.21
C ILE A 306 8.62 5.22 -25.73
N ASP A 307 9.91 5.55 -25.72
CA ASP A 307 10.93 4.62 -25.24
C ASP A 307 10.93 4.56 -23.69
N THR A 308 10.58 3.38 -23.18
CA THR A 308 10.48 3.05 -21.76
C THR A 308 11.59 2.12 -21.28
N ARG A 309 12.44 1.61 -22.18
CA ARG A 309 13.29 0.41 -21.94
C ARG A 309 14.26 0.52 -20.77
N ASN A 310 14.69 1.74 -20.42
CA ASN A 310 15.65 2.01 -19.34
C ASN A 310 15.02 2.75 -18.14
N ARG A 311 13.68 2.84 -18.04
CA ARG A 311 12.98 3.69 -17.04
C ARG A 311 12.48 2.93 -15.81
N ILE A 312 12.87 1.68 -15.64
CA ILE A 312 12.60 0.86 -14.44
C ILE A 312 13.25 1.46 -13.20
N THR A 313 14.48 1.99 -13.32
CA THR A 313 15.15 2.70 -12.22
C THR A 313 14.39 3.95 -11.80
N GLU A 314 13.88 4.73 -12.77
CA GLU A 314 13.05 5.91 -12.50
C GLU A 314 11.74 5.53 -11.79
N LEU A 315 11.09 4.42 -12.18
CA LEU A 315 9.92 3.89 -11.48
C LEU A 315 10.23 3.49 -10.03
N LYS A 316 11.39 2.85 -9.79
CA LYS A 316 11.84 2.49 -8.43
C LYS A 316 12.10 3.74 -7.57
N GLU A 317 12.86 4.70 -8.10
CA GLU A 317 13.21 5.95 -7.40
C GLU A 317 12.00 6.85 -7.13
N LYS A 318 11.09 6.98 -8.10
CA LYS A 318 9.89 7.84 -8.01
C LYS A 318 8.63 7.11 -7.53
N LYS A 319 8.78 5.93 -6.91
CA LYS A 319 7.67 5.14 -6.31
C LYS A 319 6.49 4.93 -7.27
N GLY A 320 6.79 4.44 -8.47
CA GLY A 320 5.81 4.10 -9.51
C GLY A 320 5.42 5.25 -10.45
N GLU A 321 6.00 6.44 -10.32
CA GLU A 321 5.75 7.57 -11.25
C GLU A 321 6.63 7.49 -12.51
N LEU A 322 5.99 7.51 -13.69
CA LEU A 322 6.63 7.58 -15.00
C LEU A 322 6.14 8.82 -15.76
N LEU A 323 7.04 9.78 -16.01
CA LEU A 323 6.75 10.90 -16.89
C LEU A 323 6.74 10.41 -18.35
N VAL A 324 5.56 10.31 -18.97
CA VAL A 324 5.41 9.83 -20.35
C VAL A 324 5.75 10.95 -21.33
N ALA A 325 5.21 12.15 -21.12
CA ALA A 325 5.49 13.33 -21.93
C ALA A 325 5.19 14.64 -21.20
N GLU A 326 5.90 15.69 -21.59
CA GLU A 326 5.67 17.10 -21.24
C GLU A 326 5.93 18.00 -22.46
N GLY A 327 5.52 19.27 -22.38
CA GLY A 327 5.72 20.23 -23.48
C GLY A 327 4.83 19.98 -24.71
N LEU A 328 3.75 19.20 -24.58
CA LEU A 328 2.74 19.04 -25.63
C LEU A 328 1.95 20.35 -25.81
N ALA A 329 1.38 20.56 -26.99
CA ALA A 329 0.40 21.63 -27.19
C ALA A 329 -0.84 21.37 -26.31
N ASP A 330 -1.45 22.39 -25.69
CA ASP A 330 -2.68 22.18 -24.89
C ASP A 330 -3.83 21.80 -25.83
N GLY A 331 -4.12 20.50 -25.89
CA GLY A 331 -5.04 19.91 -26.84
C GLY A 331 -5.41 18.48 -26.47
N PRO A 332 -6.29 17.83 -27.26
CA PRO A 332 -6.68 16.45 -27.04
C PRO A 332 -5.55 15.49 -27.46
N HIS A 333 -5.28 14.51 -26.60
CA HIS A 333 -4.24 13.49 -26.78
C HIS A 333 -4.75 12.09 -26.43
N LEU A 334 -4.14 11.07 -27.03
CA LEU A 334 -4.42 9.66 -26.77
C LEU A 334 -3.17 8.96 -26.23
N LEU A 335 -3.19 8.64 -24.94
CA LEU A 335 -2.25 7.70 -24.32
C LEU A 335 -2.74 6.26 -24.57
N THR A 336 -1.92 5.43 -25.18
CA THR A 336 -2.18 3.99 -25.36
C THR A 336 -1.10 3.19 -24.65
N ILE A 337 -1.50 2.25 -23.80
CA ILE A 337 -0.59 1.42 -23.00
C ILE A 337 -0.89 -0.04 -23.35
N SER A 338 0.08 -0.77 -23.86
CA SER A 338 -0.04 -2.22 -24.10
C SER A 338 0.96 -3.02 -23.29
N GLY A 339 0.46 -4.07 -22.64
CA GLY A 339 1.26 -5.06 -21.94
C GLY A 339 0.91 -6.47 -22.44
N LYS A 340 1.90 -7.37 -22.42
CA LYS A 340 1.70 -8.78 -22.70
C LYS A 340 2.10 -9.61 -21.49
N ASP A 341 1.19 -10.48 -21.04
CA ASP A 341 1.37 -11.39 -19.90
C ASP A 341 1.80 -10.68 -18.59
N SER A 342 1.50 -9.38 -18.47
CA SER A 342 2.06 -8.47 -17.48
C SER A 342 1.13 -8.27 -16.27
N ARG A 343 1.62 -8.55 -15.06
CA ARG A 343 0.89 -8.30 -13.79
C ARG A 343 1.09 -6.86 -13.25
N LEU A 344 1.16 -5.90 -14.18
CA LEU A 344 1.31 -4.48 -13.88
C LEU A 344 -0.05 -3.92 -13.44
N VAL A 345 -0.03 -3.15 -12.35
CA VAL A 345 -1.22 -2.56 -11.73
C VAL A 345 -1.13 -1.05 -11.89
N PHE A 346 -2.10 -0.45 -12.58
CA PHE A 346 -2.09 0.97 -12.90
C PHE A 346 -2.94 1.76 -11.89
N GLU A 347 -2.31 2.67 -11.15
CA GLU A 347 -2.96 3.52 -10.13
C GLU A 347 -3.84 4.58 -10.80
N GLY A 348 -3.32 5.20 -11.87
CA GLY A 348 -3.95 6.33 -12.54
C GLY A 348 -2.95 7.14 -13.34
N VAL A 349 -3.34 8.35 -13.71
CA VAL A 349 -2.50 9.30 -14.46
C VAL A 349 -2.59 10.71 -13.87
N LYS A 350 -1.59 11.54 -14.15
CA LYS A 350 -1.66 12.99 -13.91
C LYS A 350 -1.48 13.74 -15.22
N ILE A 351 -2.50 14.51 -15.59
CA ILE A 351 -2.57 15.31 -16.82
C ILE A 351 -1.95 16.68 -16.54
N LEU A 352 -0.87 17.02 -17.23
CA LEU A 352 -0.14 18.28 -17.05
C LEU A 352 -0.83 19.45 -17.79
N GLY A 353 -0.45 20.68 -17.44
CA GLY A 353 -0.99 21.90 -18.07
C GLY A 353 -2.29 22.43 -17.48
N LYS A 354 -2.82 21.80 -16.42
CA LYS A 354 -3.95 22.36 -15.64
C LYS A 354 -3.43 23.07 -14.39
N SER A 355 -3.83 24.33 -14.22
CA SER A 355 -3.51 25.14 -13.04
C SER A 355 -4.23 24.58 -11.82
N MET A 356 -3.47 24.24 -10.78
CA MET A 356 -3.97 23.70 -9.53
C MET A 356 -4.00 24.79 -8.45
N THR A 357 -5.12 24.95 -7.76
CA THR A 357 -5.25 25.88 -6.63
C THR A 357 -5.08 25.12 -5.32
N ARG A 358 -4.36 25.66 -4.33
CA ARG A 358 -4.31 24.98 -3.03
C ARG A 358 -5.70 24.97 -2.37
N VAL A 359 -6.12 23.84 -1.80
CA VAL A 359 -7.35 23.76 -1.00
C VAL A 359 -7.24 24.71 0.21
N PRO A 360 -8.24 25.58 0.47
CA PRO A 360 -8.21 26.44 1.65
C PRO A 360 -8.29 25.67 2.97
N ALA A 361 -7.62 26.18 4.01
CA ALA A 361 -7.55 25.55 5.32
C ALA A 361 -8.95 25.24 5.90
N GLY A 362 -9.09 24.07 6.53
CA GLY A 362 -10.35 23.60 7.12
C GLY A 362 -11.37 23.01 6.13
N ARG A 363 -11.05 22.95 4.83
CA ARG A 363 -11.90 22.29 3.81
C ARG A 363 -11.66 20.78 3.72
N ILE A 364 -10.50 20.29 4.17
CA ILE A 364 -10.18 18.86 4.31
C ILE A 364 -10.16 18.51 5.80
N SER A 365 -10.77 17.37 6.16
CA SER A 365 -10.66 16.75 7.48
C SER A 365 -10.37 15.27 7.39
N VAL A 366 -9.66 14.72 8.38
CA VAL A 366 -9.29 13.30 8.48
C VAL A 366 -9.76 12.75 9.83
N VAL A 367 -10.40 11.59 9.83
CA VAL A 367 -10.91 10.94 11.05
C VAL A 367 -10.61 9.43 11.00
N PRO A 368 -9.99 8.85 12.04
CA PRO A 368 -9.44 9.50 13.24
C PRO A 368 -8.18 10.33 12.94
N THR A 369 -7.84 11.26 13.84
CA THR A 369 -6.68 12.17 13.73
C THR A 369 -5.40 11.60 14.32
N SER A 370 -5.47 10.51 15.06
CA SER A 370 -4.34 9.81 15.66
C SER A 370 -4.74 8.40 16.06
N GLY A 371 -3.77 7.50 16.22
CA GLY A 371 -4.02 6.14 16.67
C GLY A 371 -2.73 5.36 16.92
N THR A 372 -2.92 4.10 17.30
CA THR A 372 -1.84 3.13 17.50
C THR A 372 -2.19 1.83 16.77
N THR A 373 -1.22 1.18 16.12
CA THR A 373 -1.45 -0.13 15.48
C THR A 373 -0.19 -0.98 15.45
N THR A 374 -0.32 -2.29 15.62
CA THR A 374 0.75 -3.27 15.48
C THR A 374 0.73 -3.91 14.10
N THR A 375 -0.36 -4.61 13.75
CA THR A 375 -0.54 -5.28 12.45
C THR A 375 -1.90 -5.00 11.80
N GLN A 376 -2.81 -4.30 12.49
CA GLN A 376 -4.17 -4.06 12.02
C GLN A 376 -4.23 -2.90 11.02
N THR A 377 -4.95 -3.09 9.92
CA THR A 377 -5.29 -2.00 8.98
C THR A 377 -6.25 -1.02 9.65
N ASN A 378 -5.81 0.22 9.85
CA ASN A 378 -6.64 1.33 10.28
C ASN A 378 -7.28 1.98 9.04
N TYR A 379 -8.59 2.24 9.08
CA TYR A 379 -9.31 2.89 7.98
C TYR A 379 -9.65 4.34 8.36
N LEU A 380 -9.00 5.28 7.70
CA LEU A 380 -9.17 6.71 7.93
C LEU A 380 -10.13 7.27 6.88
N ARG A 381 -11.13 8.05 7.30
CA ARG A 381 -12.01 8.80 6.42
C ARG A 381 -11.40 10.18 6.18
N VAL A 382 -11.09 10.50 4.93
CA VAL A 382 -10.82 11.86 4.49
C VAL A 382 -12.12 12.45 3.95
N THR A 383 -12.45 13.68 4.33
CA THR A 383 -13.61 14.41 3.80
C THR A 383 -13.17 15.75 3.24
N PHE A 384 -13.56 16.04 2.00
CA PHE A 384 -13.46 17.36 1.40
C PHE A 384 -14.83 18.05 1.40
N ASN A 385 -14.86 19.33 1.74
CA ASN A 385 -16.06 20.17 1.74
C ASN A 385 -15.88 21.32 0.74
N ALA A 386 -16.60 21.28 -0.39
CA ALA A 386 -16.51 22.29 -1.44
C ALA A 386 -17.02 23.67 -1.00
N GLY A 387 -17.91 23.75 0.00
CA GLY A 387 -18.37 25.02 0.57
C GLY A 387 -18.91 26.01 -0.47
N GLN A 388 -18.22 27.13 -0.65
CA GLN A 388 -18.49 28.12 -1.70
C GLN A 388 -17.21 28.39 -2.51
N LEU A 389 -16.42 27.34 -2.76
CA LEU A 389 -15.25 27.42 -3.62
C LEU A 389 -15.67 27.68 -5.07
N SER A 390 -14.90 28.51 -5.76
CA SER A 390 -15.07 28.75 -7.19
C SER A 390 -14.81 27.47 -7.99
N PRO A 391 -15.41 27.32 -9.18
CA PRO A 391 -15.10 26.19 -10.05
C PRO A 391 -13.64 26.19 -10.47
N GLY A 392 -13.01 25.01 -10.48
CA GLY A 392 -11.59 24.84 -10.78
C GLY A 392 -10.99 23.59 -10.16
N TYR A 393 -9.70 23.38 -10.39
CA TYR A 393 -8.95 22.25 -9.85
C TYR A 393 -8.25 22.64 -8.55
N TYR A 394 -8.38 21.80 -7.54
CA TYR A 394 -7.73 22.00 -6.24
C TYR A 394 -6.87 20.80 -5.82
N THR A 395 -5.82 21.09 -5.06
CA THR A 395 -4.92 20.09 -4.48
C THR A 395 -4.40 20.51 -3.10
N ASP A 396 -4.03 19.54 -2.26
CA ASP A 396 -3.37 19.78 -0.96
C ASP A 396 -2.75 18.48 -0.42
N ASP A 397 -1.78 18.60 0.48
CA ASP A 397 -1.06 17.46 1.05
C ASP A 397 -1.48 17.15 2.48
N ILE A 398 -1.94 15.93 2.74
CA ILE A 398 -2.19 15.44 4.10
C ILE A 398 -0.89 14.84 4.64
N LYS A 399 -0.29 15.52 5.63
CA LYS A 399 0.91 15.00 6.32
C LYS A 399 0.54 14.14 7.53
N PHE A 400 1.08 12.94 7.55
CA PHE A 400 1.09 12.01 8.67
C PHE A 400 2.46 12.03 9.35
N THR A 401 2.48 11.92 10.68
CA THR A 401 3.71 11.77 11.47
C THR A 401 3.55 10.59 12.41
N ALA A 402 4.53 9.69 12.39
CA ALA A 402 4.57 8.53 13.26
C ALA A 402 6.00 8.28 13.79
N ASN A 403 6.12 7.47 14.85
CA ASN A 403 7.42 6.95 15.30
C ASN A 403 8.11 6.11 14.22
N GLY A 404 7.34 5.54 13.30
CA GLY A 404 7.80 4.79 12.13
C GLY A 404 7.97 5.62 10.85
N GLY A 405 8.28 6.90 10.98
CA GLY A 405 8.48 7.84 9.87
C GLY A 405 7.27 8.73 9.56
N ASP A 406 7.52 9.74 8.71
CA ASP A 406 6.47 10.61 8.16
C ASP A 406 5.84 9.99 6.90
N GLY A 407 4.54 10.21 6.72
CA GLY A 407 3.80 9.84 5.51
C GLY A 407 3.12 11.06 4.88
N MET A 408 2.82 10.98 3.59
CA MET A 408 2.13 12.04 2.84
C MET A 408 1.08 11.42 1.92
N VAL A 409 -0.10 12.04 1.83
CA VAL A 409 -1.12 11.71 0.84
C VAL A 409 -1.55 12.97 0.11
N GLU A 410 -1.35 12.97 -1.21
CA GLU A 410 -1.73 14.07 -2.10
C GLU A 410 -3.24 14.00 -2.37
N VAL A 411 -3.98 15.08 -2.18
CA VAL A 411 -5.42 15.16 -2.47
C VAL A 411 -5.65 15.94 -3.75
N PHE A 412 -6.59 15.48 -4.58
CA PHE A 412 -6.99 16.12 -5.82
C PHE A 412 -8.51 16.19 -5.91
N VAL A 413 -9.05 17.34 -6.32
CA VAL A 413 -10.49 17.55 -6.47
C VAL A 413 -10.79 18.56 -7.57
N GLU A 414 -11.86 18.30 -8.33
CA GLU A 414 -12.42 19.25 -9.31
C GLU A 414 -13.70 19.84 -8.72
N VAL A 415 -13.73 21.14 -8.44
CA VAL A 415 -14.97 21.85 -8.13
C VAL A 415 -15.62 22.25 -9.46
N ILE A 416 -16.79 21.70 -9.75
CA ILE A 416 -17.52 22.01 -10.99
C ILE A 416 -18.40 23.25 -10.82
N SER A 417 -18.83 23.88 -11.91
CA SER A 417 -19.72 25.05 -11.84
C SER A 417 -21.19 24.66 -11.77
N ASP A 418 -21.96 25.33 -10.92
CA ASP A 418 -23.43 25.29 -10.96
C ASP A 418 -23.97 25.77 -12.32
N ALA A 419 -23.20 26.57 -13.09
CA ALA A 419 -23.56 26.95 -14.46
C ALA A 419 -23.49 25.77 -15.46
N VAL A 420 -22.72 24.72 -15.17
CA VAL A 420 -22.76 23.45 -15.92
C VAL A 420 -24.00 22.64 -15.54
N LEU A 421 -24.63 22.90 -14.38
CA LEU A 421 -25.90 22.28 -13.97
C LEU A 421 -27.14 23.01 -14.52
N LYS A 422 -27.04 23.66 -15.69
CA LYS A 422 -28.25 23.99 -16.47
C LYS A 422 -28.80 22.72 -17.09
N ASP A 423 -29.96 22.33 -16.57
CA ASP A 423 -30.75 21.22 -17.10
C ASP A 423 -31.06 21.43 -18.58
N ILE A 424 -30.82 20.42 -19.40
CA ILE A 424 -30.98 20.47 -20.85
C ILE A 424 -32.46 20.24 -21.17
N ASP A 425 -33.16 21.28 -21.61
CA ASP A 425 -34.54 21.19 -22.10
C ASP A 425 -34.61 20.25 -23.32
N ILE A 426 -35.34 19.14 -23.18
CA ILE A 426 -35.58 18.21 -24.29
C ILE A 426 -36.93 18.51 -24.91
N PHE A 427 -36.90 18.99 -26.15
CA PHE A 427 -38.08 19.28 -26.94
C PHE A 427 -38.60 18.00 -27.59
N ARG A 428 -39.92 17.78 -27.49
CA ARG A 428 -40.62 16.71 -28.21
C ARG A 428 -41.28 17.28 -29.46
N TYR A 429 -41.12 16.54 -30.54
CA TYR A 429 -41.78 16.73 -31.81
C TYR A 429 -42.46 15.42 -32.21
N SER A 430 -43.62 15.48 -32.87
CA SER A 430 -44.36 14.28 -33.29
C SER A 430 -44.68 14.28 -34.78
N ARG A 431 -44.76 13.07 -35.34
CA ARG A 431 -45.18 12.80 -36.71
C ARG A 431 -45.82 11.41 -36.79
N GLY A 432 -47.15 11.37 -36.93
CA GLY A 432 -47.89 10.11 -36.94
C GLY A 432 -47.69 9.33 -35.63
N SER A 433 -46.97 8.21 -35.69
CA SER A 433 -46.60 7.39 -34.52
C SER A 433 -45.18 7.61 -33.99
N ASP A 434 -44.37 8.47 -34.63
CA ASP A 434 -42.99 8.75 -34.22
C ASP A 434 -42.90 10.02 -33.35
N TYR A 435 -41.94 10.00 -32.42
CA TYR A 435 -41.67 11.05 -31.45
C TYR A 435 -40.18 11.36 -31.40
N LEU A 436 -39.79 12.47 -32.02
CA LEU A 436 -38.42 12.97 -32.02
C LEU A 436 -38.20 13.83 -30.76
N PHE A 437 -37.30 13.38 -29.90
CA PHE A 437 -36.75 14.14 -28.79
C PHE A 437 -35.39 14.75 -29.17
N THR A 438 -35.20 16.05 -28.88
CA THR A 438 -33.96 16.77 -29.18
C THR A 438 -33.62 17.84 -28.13
N ALA A 439 -32.33 17.93 -27.80
CA ALA A 439 -31.75 19.01 -27.02
C ALA A 439 -31.44 20.26 -27.87
N ASN A 440 -31.37 20.12 -29.19
CA ASN A 440 -31.02 21.20 -30.11
C ASN A 440 -31.94 21.22 -31.34
N PRO A 441 -33.13 21.83 -31.23
CA PRO A 441 -34.05 21.98 -32.34
C PRO A 441 -33.50 22.76 -33.55
N GLN A 442 -32.45 23.57 -33.37
CA GLN A 442 -31.82 24.33 -34.46
C GLN A 442 -30.90 23.43 -35.29
N ALA A 443 -30.13 22.54 -34.66
CA ALA A 443 -29.33 21.54 -35.37
C ALA A 443 -30.19 20.51 -36.11
N ASP A 444 -31.32 20.09 -35.50
CA ASP A 444 -32.29 19.20 -36.16
C ASP A 444 -33.25 19.94 -37.14
N ALA A 445 -33.14 21.26 -37.33
CA ALA A 445 -34.18 22.08 -37.98
C ALA A 445 -34.56 21.59 -39.39
N GLU A 446 -33.59 21.24 -40.23
CA GLU A 446 -33.87 20.76 -41.58
C GLU A 446 -34.50 19.36 -41.57
N LYS A 447 -34.07 18.47 -40.66
CA LYS A 447 -34.73 17.16 -40.45
C LYS A 447 -36.19 17.36 -40.03
N LEU A 448 -36.44 18.28 -39.10
CA LEU A 448 -37.79 18.59 -38.61
C LEU A 448 -38.69 19.15 -39.72
N ARG A 449 -38.17 20.08 -40.53
CA ARG A 449 -38.87 20.71 -41.66
C ARG A 449 -39.17 19.72 -42.78
N GLN A 450 -38.16 19.01 -43.29
CA GLN A 450 -38.32 18.05 -44.39
C GLN A 450 -39.29 16.91 -44.06
N ASN A 451 -39.31 16.48 -42.80
CA ASN A 451 -40.14 15.37 -42.35
C ASN A 451 -41.53 15.80 -41.83
N SER A 452 -41.87 17.10 -41.84
CA SER A 452 -43.15 17.62 -41.32
C SER A 452 -43.42 17.28 -39.84
N TYR A 453 -42.41 17.42 -38.98
CA TYR A 453 -42.55 17.24 -37.54
C TYR A 453 -43.24 18.43 -36.86
N VAL A 454 -44.26 18.16 -36.04
CA VAL A 454 -44.97 19.18 -35.27
C VAL A 454 -44.33 19.33 -33.88
N LYS A 455 -44.01 20.56 -33.47
CA LYS A 455 -43.45 20.85 -32.13
C LYS A 455 -44.52 20.74 -31.06
N GLU A 456 -44.29 19.92 -30.04
CA GLU A 456 -45.19 19.80 -28.88
C GLU A 456 -44.73 20.60 -27.65
N GLY A 457 -43.44 20.94 -27.57
CA GLY A 457 -42.85 21.70 -26.46
C GLY A 457 -41.76 20.94 -25.71
N ILE A 458 -41.43 21.37 -24.50
CA ILE A 458 -40.48 20.68 -23.61
C ILE A 458 -41.18 19.48 -22.98
N ALA A 459 -40.60 18.29 -23.07
CA ALA A 459 -41.19 17.07 -22.51
C ALA A 459 -40.60 16.66 -21.15
N PHE A 460 -39.31 16.92 -20.94
CA PHE A 460 -38.55 16.69 -19.72
C PHE A 460 -37.19 17.40 -19.84
N ARG A 461 -36.42 17.45 -18.76
CA ARG A 461 -35.03 17.90 -18.82
C ARG A 461 -34.03 16.79 -18.49
N LEU A 462 -32.93 16.78 -19.23
CA LEU A 462 -31.78 15.95 -18.95
C LEU A 462 -30.74 16.72 -18.13
N PHE A 463 -29.86 15.99 -17.46
CA PHE A 463 -28.68 16.56 -16.83
C PHE A 463 -27.64 16.92 -17.89
N ALA A 464 -26.75 17.87 -17.58
CA ALA A 464 -25.61 18.14 -18.43
C ALA A 464 -24.62 16.95 -18.42
N PRO A 465 -23.89 16.72 -19.53
CA PRO A 465 -22.76 15.78 -19.55
C PRO A 465 -21.79 16.01 -18.38
N GLY A 466 -21.29 14.94 -17.78
CA GLY A 466 -20.42 14.98 -16.61
C GLY A 466 -21.11 15.18 -15.26
N THR A 467 -22.45 15.29 -15.20
CA THR A 467 -23.16 15.37 -13.90
C THR A 467 -22.97 14.07 -13.08
N PRO A 468 -22.49 14.13 -11.83
CA PRO A 468 -22.28 12.93 -11.01
C PRO A 468 -23.55 12.09 -10.81
N GLY A 469 -23.42 10.76 -10.88
CA GLY A 469 -24.54 9.82 -10.74
C GLY A 469 -25.43 9.67 -11.98
N THR A 470 -25.00 10.21 -13.13
CA THR A 470 -25.74 10.18 -14.39
C THR A 470 -24.89 9.58 -15.53
N THR A 471 -25.53 9.16 -16.62
CA THR A 471 -24.87 8.61 -17.82
C THR A 471 -25.52 9.18 -19.08
N SER A 472 -24.81 9.20 -20.20
CA SER A 472 -25.33 9.67 -21.50
C SER A 472 -26.65 8.99 -21.90
N PHE A 473 -27.59 9.76 -22.42
CA PHE A 473 -28.87 9.31 -22.97
C PHE A 473 -28.89 9.51 -24.48
N TYR A 474 -28.94 8.38 -25.19
CA TYR A 474 -28.67 8.28 -26.61
C TYR A 474 -29.94 8.22 -27.46
N ARG A 475 -29.83 8.64 -28.73
CA ARG A 475 -30.88 8.59 -29.76
C ARG A 475 -30.47 7.68 -30.92
N TRP A 476 -31.42 6.89 -31.41
CA TRP A 476 -31.33 6.15 -32.68
C TRP A 476 -32.58 6.37 -33.53
N TYR A 477 -32.43 6.25 -34.85
CA TYR A 477 -33.54 6.29 -35.82
C TYR A 477 -33.55 5.04 -36.71
N ASN A 478 -34.73 4.45 -36.96
CA ASN A 478 -34.89 3.32 -37.88
C ASN A 478 -35.66 3.76 -39.14
N PRO A 479 -35.02 3.81 -40.32
CA PRO A 479 -35.67 4.25 -41.56
C PRO A 479 -36.83 3.36 -42.02
N GLN A 480 -36.77 2.05 -41.78
CA GLN A 480 -37.82 1.10 -42.20
C GLN A 480 -39.07 1.21 -41.31
N LYS A 481 -38.89 1.42 -40.01
CA LYS A 481 -39.98 1.62 -39.05
C LYS A 481 -40.44 3.08 -38.95
N GLN A 482 -39.69 4.00 -39.57
CA GLN A 482 -39.87 5.45 -39.48
C GLN A 482 -40.02 5.92 -38.02
N GLY A 483 -39.16 5.40 -37.13
CA GLY A 483 -39.31 5.50 -35.68
C GLY A 483 -38.00 5.69 -34.92
N HIS A 484 -38.04 6.51 -33.87
CA HIS A 484 -36.92 6.73 -32.96
C HIS A 484 -36.92 5.80 -31.74
N PHE A 485 -35.73 5.54 -31.20
CA PHE A 485 -35.51 4.82 -29.94
C PHE A 485 -34.49 5.56 -29.06
N TYR A 486 -34.65 5.46 -27.75
CA TYR A 486 -33.82 6.17 -26.77
C TYR A 486 -33.42 5.27 -25.59
N HIS A 487 -32.14 5.31 -25.21
CA HIS A 487 -31.59 4.50 -24.14
C HIS A 487 -30.34 5.11 -23.50
N HIS A 488 -30.06 4.75 -22.25
CA HIS A 488 -28.90 5.23 -21.50
C HIS A 488 -27.66 4.31 -21.62
N ASP A 489 -27.79 3.25 -22.41
CA ASP A 489 -26.73 2.30 -22.74
C ASP A 489 -26.57 2.27 -24.25
N GLN A 490 -25.34 2.46 -24.71
CA GLN A 490 -24.95 2.58 -26.11
C GLN A 490 -25.13 1.27 -26.90
N THR A 491 -25.21 0.12 -26.21
CA THR A 491 -25.55 -1.17 -26.83
C THR A 491 -27.05 -1.45 -26.90
N GLY A 492 -27.89 -0.62 -26.24
CA GLY A 492 -29.35 -0.75 -26.24
C GLY A 492 -29.86 -2.02 -25.53
N SER A 493 -29.14 -2.49 -24.52
CA SER A 493 -29.26 -3.81 -23.86
C SER A 493 -30.61 -4.50 -24.00
N SER A 494 -30.56 -5.70 -24.60
CA SER A 494 -31.65 -6.71 -24.74
C SER A 494 -32.70 -6.53 -25.85
N LYS A 495 -32.67 -5.46 -26.66
CA LYS A 495 -33.48 -5.40 -27.90
C LYS A 495 -32.60 -5.18 -29.13
N LYS A 496 -32.78 -6.02 -30.15
CA LYS A 496 -32.02 -5.91 -31.42
C LYS A 496 -32.22 -4.52 -32.05
N LEU A 497 -31.21 -3.66 -31.96
CA LEU A 497 -31.09 -2.38 -32.70
C LEU A 497 -30.89 -2.60 -34.22
N GLN A 498 -31.36 -3.72 -34.76
CA GLN A 498 -31.21 -4.08 -36.16
C GLN A 498 -32.01 -3.10 -37.04
N GLY A 499 -31.30 -2.44 -37.96
CA GLY A 499 -31.86 -1.36 -38.79
C GLY A 499 -31.99 0.00 -38.09
N TYR A 500 -31.52 0.16 -36.85
CA TYR A 500 -31.40 1.47 -36.20
C TYR A 500 -30.03 2.09 -36.48
N ILE A 501 -30.02 3.37 -36.85
CA ILE A 501 -28.85 4.22 -37.06
C ILE A 501 -28.66 5.06 -35.80
N PHE A 502 -27.44 5.10 -35.27
CA PHE A 502 -27.09 5.91 -34.10
C PHE A 502 -27.00 7.40 -34.47
N GLU A 503 -27.63 8.27 -33.66
CA GLU A 503 -27.67 9.71 -33.89
C GLU A 503 -26.98 10.55 -32.79
N GLY A 504 -26.38 9.92 -31.79
CA GLY A 504 -25.62 10.59 -30.73
C GLY A 504 -26.31 10.70 -29.37
N SER A 505 -25.71 11.47 -28.46
CA SER A 505 -26.21 11.75 -27.10
C SER A 505 -27.02 13.05 -27.06
N LEU A 506 -28.04 13.09 -26.20
CA LEU A 506 -28.89 14.27 -25.95
C LEU A 506 -28.51 15.04 -24.67
N GLY A 507 -27.60 14.50 -23.87
CA GLY A 507 -27.39 14.88 -22.47
C GLY A 507 -27.41 13.63 -21.57
N ASN A 508 -27.37 13.82 -20.26
CA ASN A 508 -27.28 12.71 -19.30
C ASN A 508 -28.62 12.44 -18.59
N ILE A 509 -28.85 11.18 -18.25
CA ILE A 509 -29.99 10.70 -17.44
C ILE A 509 -29.47 9.96 -16.20
N ALA A 510 -30.20 10.03 -15.10
CA ALA A 510 -29.87 9.23 -13.91
C ALA A 510 -30.43 7.81 -14.04
N THR A 511 -29.65 6.80 -13.69
CA THR A 511 -30.09 5.38 -13.69
C THR A 511 -30.73 4.97 -12.36
N SER A 512 -30.48 5.74 -11.29
CA SER A 512 -31.08 5.62 -9.96
C SER A 512 -31.76 6.93 -9.55
N LYS A 513 -32.75 6.85 -8.65
CA LYS A 513 -33.55 8.02 -8.26
C LYS A 513 -32.70 9.05 -7.50
N MET A 514 -32.60 10.26 -8.04
CA MET A 514 -31.91 11.39 -7.40
C MET A 514 -32.92 12.40 -6.82
N THR A 515 -32.47 13.29 -5.94
CA THR A 515 -33.28 14.41 -5.42
C THR A 515 -33.86 15.24 -6.57
N ASN A 516 -35.15 15.59 -6.47
CA ASN A 516 -35.88 16.37 -7.47
C ASN A 516 -35.93 15.73 -8.88
N THR A 517 -35.94 14.39 -8.97
CA THR A 517 -36.14 13.67 -10.23
C THR A 517 -37.45 12.88 -10.28
N ARG A 518 -37.89 12.56 -11.51
CA ARG A 518 -39.10 11.83 -11.84
C ARG A 518 -38.78 10.71 -12.82
N GLU A 519 -39.54 9.63 -12.77
CA GLU A 519 -39.38 8.48 -13.66
C GLU A 519 -39.70 8.87 -15.12
N LEU A 520 -38.80 8.55 -16.06
CA LEU A 520 -39.08 8.61 -17.49
C LEU A 520 -39.60 7.23 -17.95
N TYR A 521 -40.90 7.09 -18.11
CA TYR A 521 -41.53 5.84 -18.54
C TYR A 521 -41.35 5.62 -20.04
N ARG A 522 -40.94 4.41 -20.42
CA ARG A 522 -40.88 3.93 -21.80
C ARG A 522 -42.12 3.11 -22.12
N TRP A 523 -42.71 3.38 -23.27
CA TRP A 523 -43.92 2.73 -23.77
C TRP A 523 -43.66 2.19 -25.18
N TYR A 524 -44.23 1.03 -25.50
CA TYR A 524 -44.08 0.37 -26.80
C TYR A 524 -45.44 0.07 -27.44
N ASN A 525 -45.62 0.45 -28.70
CA ASN A 525 -46.80 0.10 -29.49
C ASN A 525 -46.47 -1.07 -30.43
N PRO A 526 -47.01 -2.29 -30.21
CA PRO A 526 -46.67 -3.45 -31.03
C PRO A 526 -47.25 -3.40 -32.45
N ALA A 527 -48.30 -2.61 -32.70
CA ALA A 527 -48.91 -2.47 -34.03
C ALA A 527 -48.15 -1.48 -34.92
N ALA A 528 -47.62 -0.40 -34.33
CA ALA A 528 -46.81 0.60 -35.04
C ALA A 528 -45.30 0.32 -34.97
N GLY A 529 -44.84 -0.59 -34.10
CA GLY A 529 -43.42 -0.88 -33.86
C GLY A 529 -42.62 0.25 -33.19
N GLY A 530 -43.29 1.33 -32.79
CA GLY A 530 -42.69 2.57 -32.26
C GLY A 530 -42.71 2.69 -30.73
N TYR A 531 -41.87 3.59 -30.22
CA TYR A 531 -41.71 3.89 -28.80
C TYR A 531 -42.22 5.28 -28.43
N PHE A 532 -42.62 5.45 -27.18
CA PHE A 532 -43.01 6.74 -26.61
C PHE A 532 -42.44 6.90 -25.20
N TYR A 533 -42.03 8.12 -24.84
CA TYR A 533 -41.36 8.43 -23.59
C TYR A 533 -42.09 9.59 -22.88
N SER A 534 -42.38 9.44 -21.59
CA SER A 534 -43.16 10.41 -20.82
C SER A 534 -42.88 10.32 -19.33
N THR A 535 -42.92 11.47 -18.65
CA THR A 535 -42.90 11.59 -17.18
C THR A 535 -44.29 11.48 -16.55
N ASP A 536 -45.35 11.48 -17.37
CA ASP A 536 -46.73 11.30 -16.92
C ASP A 536 -47.06 9.81 -16.72
N SER A 537 -47.41 9.44 -15.49
CA SER A 537 -47.82 8.09 -15.09
C SER A 537 -49.29 7.79 -15.40
N ARG A 538 -50.09 8.73 -15.92
CA ARG A 538 -51.52 8.56 -16.22
C ARG A 538 -51.75 7.62 -17.41
N THR A 539 -51.73 6.33 -17.11
CA THR A 539 -51.74 5.21 -18.05
C THR A 539 -52.95 5.12 -18.99
N SER A 540 -54.09 5.73 -18.65
CA SER A 540 -55.37 5.52 -19.34
C SER A 540 -55.40 6.03 -20.78
N ASN A 541 -54.87 7.22 -21.05
CA ASN A 541 -54.87 7.81 -22.40
C ASN A 541 -53.78 7.24 -23.31
N ILE A 542 -52.68 6.75 -22.74
CA ILE A 542 -51.59 6.10 -23.50
C ILE A 542 -51.99 4.68 -23.90
N ARG A 543 -52.59 3.90 -22.98
CA ARG A 543 -53.11 2.55 -23.29
C ARG A 543 -54.23 2.57 -24.35
N LYS A 544 -55.10 3.58 -24.33
CA LYS A 544 -56.12 3.80 -25.37
C LYS A 544 -55.54 4.01 -26.79
N LYS A 545 -54.26 4.40 -26.91
CA LYS A 545 -53.53 4.52 -28.19
C LYS A 545 -52.73 3.25 -28.56
N GLY A 546 -52.99 2.11 -27.91
CA GLY A 546 -52.35 0.82 -28.21
C GLY A 546 -50.96 0.63 -27.59
N TYR A 547 -50.45 1.58 -26.83
CA TYR A 547 -49.15 1.49 -26.17
C TYR A 547 -49.21 0.63 -24.90
N ARG A 548 -48.22 -0.26 -24.74
CA ARG A 548 -47.97 -1.08 -23.55
C ARG A 548 -46.77 -0.52 -22.78
N PHE A 549 -46.74 -0.75 -21.48
CA PHE A 549 -45.62 -0.35 -20.63
C PHE A 549 -44.39 -1.21 -20.95
N ASP A 550 -43.22 -0.58 -21.11
CA ASP A 550 -41.97 -1.24 -21.56
C ASP A 550 -40.79 -0.98 -20.61
N GLY A 551 -41.06 -0.39 -19.43
CA GLY A 551 -40.08 -0.13 -18.37
C GLY A 551 -39.85 1.36 -18.08
N ILE A 552 -38.88 1.63 -17.22
CA ILE A 552 -38.38 2.98 -16.91
C ILE A 552 -37.06 3.16 -17.67
N ALA A 553 -36.93 4.23 -18.44
CA ALA A 553 -35.72 4.55 -19.21
C ALA A 553 -34.62 5.19 -18.33
N GLY A 554 -35.02 5.80 -17.22
CA GLY A 554 -34.16 6.44 -16.21
C GLY A 554 -34.96 7.50 -15.43
N TYR A 555 -34.25 8.39 -14.75
CA TYR A 555 -34.82 9.50 -13.99
C TYR A 555 -34.37 10.84 -14.58
N VAL A 556 -35.33 11.74 -14.78
CA VAL A 556 -35.21 13.05 -15.43
C VAL A 556 -35.76 14.15 -14.51
N LYS A 557 -35.58 15.42 -14.88
CA LYS A 557 -36.15 16.56 -14.16
C LYS A 557 -37.40 17.11 -14.84
#